data_AF-A0A9N9IBJ1-F1
#
_entry.id   AF-A0A9N9IBJ1-F1
#
_cell.length_a   1.000
_cell.length_b   1.000
_cell.length_c   1.000
_cell.angle_alpha   90.00
_cell.angle_beta   90.00
_cell.angle_gamma   90.00
#
_symmetry.space_group_name_H-M   'P 1'
#
loop_
_entity.id
_entity.type
_entity.pdbx_description
1 polymer ?
#
loop_
_entity_poly.entity_id
_entity_poly.type
_entity_poly.pdbx_seq_one_letter_code
_entity_poly.pdbx_strand_id
1 'polypeptide(L)'
;MQNNHTPTIIIIDGGPDGLLLYHGIQKHPWQGFAVSINSHGMRSLMSCLSESLVTRLPEVIPIPISEKENREILLSDDKGTELLRVDSAKVKSLFVLANVSNSNAYAFRDILRDLMLEGVNMQWGKKCIGYDGVNDEVWAIFKDGTREKGIY
;
A
#
# COMPACT_ATOMS: atom_id res chain seq x y z
N MET A 1 -35.16 14.35 8.53
CA MET A 1 -34.75 12.96 8.82
C MET A 1 -33.37 12.79 8.21
N GLN A 2 -32.31 12.69 9.03
CA GLN A 2 -30.98 12.36 8.51
C GLN A 2 -30.98 10.86 8.19
N ASN A 3 -30.94 10.52 6.90
CA ASN A 3 -30.72 9.15 6.49
C ASN A 3 -29.31 8.76 6.94
N ASN A 4 -29.20 7.88 7.93
CA ASN A 4 -27.95 7.23 8.33
C ASN A 4 -27.52 6.23 7.24
N HIS A 5 -27.30 6.69 6.01
CA HIS A 5 -26.76 5.83 4.98
C HIS A 5 -25.26 5.68 5.24
N THR A 6 -24.80 4.46 5.51
CA THR A 6 -23.37 4.17 5.45
C THR A 6 -22.96 4.28 3.99
N PRO A 7 -22.06 5.20 3.62
CA PRO A 7 -21.65 5.37 2.25
C PRO A 7 -20.76 4.22 1.80
N THR A 8 -20.86 3.90 0.51
CA THR A 8 -20.14 2.80 -0.13
C THR A 8 -18.98 3.37 -0.92
N ILE A 9 -17.76 2.97 -0.56
CA ILE A 9 -16.53 3.41 -1.24
C ILE A 9 -16.04 2.30 -2.16
N ILE A 10 -15.81 2.65 -3.42
CA ILE A 10 -15.16 1.79 -4.40
C ILE A 10 -13.72 2.26 -4.57
N ILE A 11 -12.76 1.37 -4.33
CA ILE A 11 -11.34 1.62 -4.62
C ILE A 11 -11.01 0.93 -5.93
N ILE A 12 -10.55 1.71 -6.90
CA ILE A 12 -10.07 1.21 -8.19
C ILE A 12 -8.55 1.12 -8.12
N ASP A 13 -8.04 -0.05 -8.49
CA ASP A 13 -6.65 -0.51 -8.32
C ASP A 13 -6.34 -1.17 -6.96
N GLY A 14 -5.82 -2.40 -7.04
CA GLY A 14 -5.43 -3.25 -5.91
C GLY A 14 -3.94 -3.26 -5.64
N GLY A 15 -3.24 -2.19 -6.03
CA GLY A 15 -1.83 -1.97 -5.69
C GLY A 15 -1.63 -1.63 -4.20
N PRO A 16 -0.36 -1.56 -3.74
CA PRO A 16 -0.04 -1.24 -2.35
C PRO A 16 -0.70 0.05 -1.84
N ASP A 17 -0.78 1.09 -2.67
CA ASP A 17 -1.38 2.37 -2.29
C ASP A 17 -2.91 2.27 -2.14
N GLY A 18 -3.58 1.57 -3.06
CA GLY A 18 -5.03 1.33 -3.00
C GLY A 18 -5.42 0.46 -1.79
N LEU A 19 -4.60 -0.57 -1.50
CA LEU A 19 -4.79 -1.41 -0.31
C LEU A 19 -4.49 -0.66 0.99
N LEU A 20 -3.51 0.25 1.00
CA LEU A 20 -3.25 1.11 2.15
C LEU A 20 -4.44 2.02 2.44
N LEU A 21 -5.02 2.62 1.39
CA LEU A 21 -6.23 3.42 1.51
C LEU A 21 -7.42 2.61 2.05
N TYR A 22 -7.61 1.37 1.55
CA TYR A 22 -8.65 0.46 2.05
C TYR A 22 -8.53 0.24 3.56
N HIS A 23 -7.34 -0.16 4.02
CA HIS A 23 -7.10 -0.43 5.45
C HIS A 23 -7.26 0.84 6.30
N GLY A 24 -6.80 1.99 5.81
CA GLY A 24 -6.97 3.28 6.47
C GLY A 24 -8.44 3.65 6.67
N ILE A 25 -9.28 3.49 5.64
CA ILE A 25 -10.73 3.76 5.70
C ILE A 25 -11.43 2.80 6.67
N GLN A 26 -11.08 1.51 6.66
CA GLN A 26 -11.67 0.52 7.58
C GLN A 26 -11.41 0.86 9.04
N LYS A 27 -10.20 1.34 9.35
CA LYS A 27 -9.78 1.65 10.73
C LYS A 27 -10.23 3.04 11.19
N HIS A 28 -10.25 4.01 10.28
CA HIS A 28 -10.60 5.40 10.54
C HIS A 28 -11.52 5.95 9.45
N PRO A 29 -12.82 5.62 9.49
CA PRO A 29 -13.77 6.15 8.53
C PRO A 29 -13.83 7.68 8.66
N TRP A 30 -13.60 8.40 7.54
CA TRP A 30 -13.78 9.87 7.38
C TRP A 30 -12.67 10.82 7.85
N GLN A 31 -11.40 10.38 7.94
CA GLN A 31 -10.27 11.32 8.01
C GLN A 31 -9.52 11.35 6.67
N GLY A 32 -9.39 12.52 6.05
CA GLY A 32 -8.69 12.66 4.77
C GLY A 32 -7.23 12.25 4.89
N PHE A 33 -6.79 11.29 4.08
CA PHE A 33 -5.42 10.78 4.10
C PHE A 33 -4.63 11.30 2.90
N ALA A 34 -3.41 11.79 3.17
CA ALA A 34 -2.38 12.03 2.18
C ALA A 34 -1.32 10.91 2.30
N VAL A 35 -0.98 10.23 1.20
CA VAL A 35 -0.03 9.11 1.18
C VAL A 35 1.22 9.50 0.38
N SER A 36 2.40 9.35 1.01
CA SER A 36 3.71 9.28 0.35
C SER A 36 4.63 8.34 1.13
N ILE A 37 5.45 7.53 0.46
CA ILE A 37 6.21 6.44 1.09
C ILE A 37 7.68 6.86 1.34
N ASN A 38 7.95 7.24 2.58
CA ASN A 38 9.27 7.33 3.25
C ASN A 38 9.11 6.81 4.71
N SER A 39 10.01 7.08 5.65
CA SER A 39 9.85 6.65 7.06
C SER A 39 8.52 7.10 7.70
N HIS A 40 7.93 8.20 7.24
CA HIS A 40 6.58 8.62 7.61
C HIS A 40 5.51 7.74 6.97
N GLY A 41 5.70 7.36 5.70
CA GLY A 41 4.85 6.39 5.02
C GLY A 41 4.79 5.01 5.69
N MET A 42 5.89 4.53 6.28
CA MET A 42 5.88 3.28 7.06
C MET A 42 5.08 3.41 8.36
N ARG A 43 5.19 4.55 9.06
CA ARG A 43 4.35 4.84 10.23
C ARG A 43 2.88 4.91 9.86
N SER A 44 2.55 5.56 8.74
CA SER A 44 1.19 5.59 8.20
C SER A 44 0.68 4.19 7.86
N LEU A 45 1.47 3.35 7.18
CA LEU A 45 1.13 1.95 6.90
C LEU A 45 0.79 1.17 8.17
N MET A 46 1.66 1.19 9.17
CA MET A 46 1.41 0.52 10.45
C MET A 46 0.17 1.08 11.17
N SER A 47 -0.07 2.39 11.07
CA SER A 47 -1.23 3.01 11.70
C SER A 47 -2.54 2.61 11.05
N CYS A 48 -2.55 2.30 9.74
CA CYS A 48 -3.75 1.92 8.99
C CYS A 48 -4.08 0.42 9.05
N LEU A 49 -3.09 -0.44 9.28
CA LEU A 49 -3.29 -1.89 9.33
C LEU A 49 -3.90 -2.35 10.67
N SER A 50 -4.57 -3.51 10.66
CA SER A 50 -5.02 -4.20 11.88
C SER A 50 -3.82 -4.74 12.67
N GLU A 51 -3.96 -4.96 13.98
CA GLU A 51 -2.86 -5.48 14.81
C GLU A 51 -2.33 -6.83 14.29
N SER A 52 -3.22 -7.71 13.81
CA SER A 52 -2.86 -8.99 13.19
C SER A 52 -1.99 -8.84 11.94
N LEU A 53 -2.30 -7.85 11.09
CA LEU A 53 -1.50 -7.60 9.88
C LEU A 53 -0.18 -6.91 10.22
N VAL A 54 -0.20 -5.99 11.20
CA VAL A 54 1.01 -5.30 11.67
C VAL A 54 2.04 -6.29 12.19
N THR A 55 1.64 -7.29 13.01
CA THR A 55 2.57 -8.29 13.56
C THR A 55 3.19 -9.19 12.49
N ARG A 56 2.54 -9.32 11.34
CA ARG A 56 2.97 -10.15 10.20
C ARG A 56 3.69 -9.38 9.10
N LEU A 57 3.78 -8.05 9.19
CA LEU A 57 4.60 -7.23 8.30
C LEU A 57 6.05 -7.74 8.11
N PRO A 58 6.75 -8.29 9.12
CA PRO A 58 8.07 -8.88 8.91
C PRO A 58 8.11 -10.03 7.87
N GLU A 59 7.00 -10.70 7.60
CA GLU A 59 6.90 -11.75 6.57
C GLU A 59 7.14 -11.22 5.15
N VAL A 60 6.89 -9.92 4.91
CA VAL A 60 7.08 -9.30 3.59
C VAL A 60 8.51 -8.84 3.36
N ILE A 61 9.34 -8.86 4.41
CA ILE A 61 10.77 -8.61 4.27
C ILE A 61 11.35 -9.88 3.61
N PRO A 62 11.98 -9.76 2.45
CA PRO A 62 12.59 -10.91 1.81
C PRO A 62 13.61 -11.55 2.74
N ILE A 63 13.45 -12.85 2.96
CA ILE A 63 14.47 -13.68 3.59
C ILE A 63 15.67 -13.65 2.63
N PRO A 64 16.86 -13.19 3.07
CA PRO A 64 18.03 -13.16 2.21
C PRO A 64 18.28 -14.55 1.63
N ILE A 65 18.34 -14.66 0.31
CA ILE A 65 18.54 -15.95 -0.39
C ILE A 65 19.93 -16.52 -0.03
N SER A 66 20.85 -15.67 0.44
CA SER A 66 22.08 -16.06 1.10
C SER A 66 22.54 -14.98 2.09
N GLU A 67 23.44 -15.33 3.02
CA GLU A 67 24.12 -14.35 3.90
C GLU A 67 24.85 -13.24 3.13
N LYS A 68 25.13 -13.46 1.83
CA LYS A 68 25.79 -12.55 0.90
C LYS A 68 24.86 -11.61 0.12
N GLU A 69 23.54 -11.67 0.31
CA GLU A 69 22.64 -10.67 -0.28
C GLU A 69 22.82 -9.33 0.47
N ASN A 70 23.89 -8.60 0.13
CA ASN A 70 24.10 -7.23 0.54
C ASN A 70 23.37 -6.33 -0.46
N ARG A 71 22.33 -5.66 0.02
CA ARG A 71 21.64 -4.62 -0.76
C ARG A 71 22.46 -3.36 -0.56
N GLU A 72 23.19 -2.96 -1.58
CA GLU A 72 23.99 -1.74 -1.56
C GLU A 72 23.36 -0.73 -2.52
N ILE A 73 23.34 0.53 -2.11
CA ILE A 73 22.96 1.62 -3.01
C ILE A 73 24.26 2.12 -3.62
N LEU A 74 24.39 1.96 -4.94
CA LEU A 74 25.51 2.46 -5.72
C LEU A 74 25.02 3.65 -6.56
N LEU A 75 25.65 4.81 -6.36
CA LEU A 75 25.51 5.97 -7.23
C LEU A 75 26.73 6.04 -8.13
N SER A 76 26.51 6.05 -9.45
CA SER A 76 27.56 6.19 -10.45
C SER A 76 27.25 7.35 -11.40
N ASP A 77 28.31 7.92 -11.99
CA ASP A 77 28.16 8.86 -13.10
C ASP A 77 27.69 8.17 -14.39
N ASP A 78 27.47 8.95 -15.45
CA ASP A 78 27.03 8.47 -16.77
C ASP A 78 28.08 7.59 -17.48
N LYS A 79 29.33 7.58 -17.00
CA LYS A 79 30.42 6.72 -17.48
C LYS A 79 30.57 5.44 -16.65
N GLY A 80 29.76 5.27 -15.61
CA GLY A 80 29.81 4.14 -14.70
C GLY A 80 30.85 4.27 -13.58
N THR A 81 31.49 5.43 -13.42
CA THR A 81 32.40 5.70 -12.30
C THR A 81 31.59 5.75 -11.01
N GLU A 82 31.97 4.96 -10.02
CA GLU A 82 31.37 4.96 -8.69
C GLU A 82 31.64 6.30 -7.97
N LEU A 83 30.56 6.99 -7.59
CA LEU A 83 30.61 8.25 -6.85
C LEU A 83 30.33 8.05 -5.36
N LEU A 84 29.43 7.11 -5.04
CA LEU A 84 29.03 6.81 -3.66
C LEU A 84 28.50 5.37 -3.57
N ARG A 85 28.93 4.66 -2.54
CA ARG A 85 28.37 3.37 -2.12
C ARG A 85 27.88 3.49 -0.69
N VAL A 86 26.61 3.12 -0.49
CA VAL A 86 25.99 3.08 0.84
C VAL A 86 25.55 1.65 1.10
N ASP A 87 26.07 1.07 2.18
CA ASP A 87 25.57 -0.18 2.71
C ASP A 87 24.14 0.05 3.20
N SER A 88 23.15 -0.63 2.62
CA SER A 88 21.82 -0.57 3.22
C SER A 88 21.88 -1.31 4.55
N ALA A 89 21.44 -0.62 5.61
CA ALA A 89 21.30 -1.27 6.91
C ALA A 89 20.38 -2.49 6.73
N LYS A 90 20.86 -3.68 7.12
CA LYS A 90 20.03 -4.90 7.18
C LYS A 90 18.99 -4.71 8.28
N VAL A 91 17.89 -4.04 7.96
CA VAL A 91 16.82 -3.85 8.92
C VAL A 91 16.07 -5.17 9.07
N LYS A 92 16.30 -5.83 10.20
CA LYS A 92 15.71 -7.15 10.52
C LYS A 92 14.19 -7.10 10.75
N SER A 93 13.59 -5.91 10.81
CA SER A 93 12.18 -5.74 11.14
C SER A 93 11.65 -4.36 10.73
N LEU A 94 10.48 -4.31 10.08
CA LEU A 94 9.82 -3.06 9.69
C LEU A 94 9.47 -2.18 10.90
N PHE A 95 9.33 -2.75 12.09
CA PHE A 95 9.13 -2.03 13.35
C PHE A 95 10.34 -1.19 13.77
N VAL A 96 11.55 -1.66 13.46
CA VAL A 96 12.79 -0.91 13.71
C VAL A 96 12.87 0.29 12.76
N LEU A 97 12.46 0.09 11.50
CA LEU A 97 12.39 1.14 10.47
C LEU A 97 11.45 2.30 10.84
N ALA A 98 10.31 2.01 11.48
CA ALA A 98 9.39 3.05 11.93
C ALA A 98 10.03 4.01 12.97
N ASN A 99 11.08 3.56 13.66
CA ASN A 99 11.71 4.30 14.76
C ASN A 99 13.09 4.90 14.42
N VAL A 100 13.65 4.58 13.26
CA VAL A 100 14.96 5.10 12.83
C VAL A 100 14.76 6.14 11.71
N SER A 101 15.30 7.34 11.89
CA SER A 101 15.30 8.36 10.84
C SER A 101 16.17 7.92 9.65
N ASN A 102 15.74 8.21 8.43
CA ASN A 102 16.47 7.98 7.18
C ASN A 102 16.84 6.52 6.85
N SER A 103 16.06 5.55 7.34
CA SER A 103 16.21 4.14 6.95
C SER A 103 15.26 3.76 5.82
N ASN A 104 15.72 2.89 4.91
CA ASN A 104 14.92 2.32 3.82
C ASN A 104 14.68 0.83 4.05
N ALA A 105 13.46 0.37 3.82
CA ALA A 105 13.11 -1.04 3.73
C ALA A 105 12.89 -1.43 2.28
N TYR A 106 13.20 -2.67 1.96
CA TYR A 106 12.83 -3.27 0.70
C TYR A 106 11.88 -4.43 0.99
N ALA A 107 10.72 -4.41 0.36
CA ALA A 107 9.77 -5.52 0.34
C ALA A 107 9.49 -5.87 -1.13
N PHE A 108 9.22 -7.14 -1.41
CA PHE A 108 8.72 -7.53 -2.72
C PHE A 108 7.27 -7.07 -2.85
N ARG A 109 6.95 -6.38 -3.96
CA ARG A 109 5.66 -5.72 -4.17
C ARG A 109 4.49 -6.70 -4.19
N ASP A 110 4.68 -7.86 -4.79
CA ASP A 110 3.72 -8.97 -4.83
C ASP A 110 3.49 -9.56 -3.45
N ILE A 111 4.55 -9.86 -2.69
CA ILE A 111 4.43 -10.40 -1.32
C ILE A 111 3.73 -9.41 -0.39
N LEU A 112 4.08 -8.12 -0.47
CA LEU A 112 3.42 -7.07 0.30
C LEU A 112 1.93 -6.95 -0.06
N ARG A 113 1.61 -6.97 -1.36
CA ARG A 113 0.22 -6.93 -1.83
C ARG A 113 -0.56 -8.14 -1.32
N ASP A 114 0.01 -9.34 -1.40
CA ASP A 114 -0.67 -10.58 -1.04
C ASP A 114 -0.99 -10.63 0.47
N LEU A 115 -0.08 -10.17 1.34
CA LEU A 115 -0.37 -9.98 2.77
C LEU A 115 -1.48 -8.94 2.98
N MET A 116 -1.44 -7.81 2.28
CA MET A 116 -2.42 -6.73 2.42
C MET A 116 -3.81 -7.08 1.84
N LEU A 117 -3.91 -8.14 1.03
CA LEU A 117 -5.18 -8.64 0.47
C LEU A 117 -5.97 -9.52 1.44
N GLU A 118 -5.36 -9.96 2.55
CA GLU A 118 -6.05 -10.81 3.52
C GLU A 118 -7.27 -10.11 4.13
N GLY A 119 -8.45 -10.73 3.99
CA GLY A 119 -9.72 -10.15 4.46
C GLY A 119 -10.27 -9.02 3.59
N VAL A 120 -9.66 -8.73 2.44
CA VAL A 120 -10.16 -7.75 1.46
C VAL A 120 -11.04 -8.44 0.42
N ASN A 121 -12.24 -7.92 0.20
CA ASN A 121 -13.12 -8.40 -0.87
C ASN A 121 -12.69 -7.83 -2.24
N MET A 122 -11.59 -8.36 -2.78
CA MET A 122 -10.99 -7.91 -4.05
C MET A 122 -11.65 -8.57 -5.26
N GLN A 123 -12.12 -7.76 -6.20
CA GLN A 123 -12.60 -8.23 -7.50
C GLN A 123 -11.50 -8.14 -8.57
N TRP A 124 -10.99 -9.29 -9.00
CA TRP A 124 -9.96 -9.38 -10.04
C TRP A 124 -10.53 -9.33 -11.46
N GLY A 125 -9.68 -9.03 -12.45
CA GLY A 125 -10.07 -8.96 -13.87
C GLY A 125 -10.93 -7.75 -14.23
N LYS A 126 -11.19 -6.85 -13.28
CA LYS A 126 -11.98 -5.64 -13.45
C LYS A 126 -11.10 -4.49 -13.92
N LYS A 127 -11.19 -4.14 -15.22
CA LYS A 127 -10.60 -2.91 -15.75
C LYS A 127 -11.65 -1.80 -15.77
N CYS A 128 -11.54 -0.83 -14.86
CA CYS A 128 -12.40 0.35 -14.88
C CYS A 128 -12.08 1.18 -16.13
N ILE A 129 -13.12 1.66 -16.82
CA ILE A 129 -13.02 2.43 -18.07
C ILE A 129 -13.73 3.79 -18.00
N GLY A 130 -14.41 4.09 -16.89
CA GLY A 130 -15.13 5.35 -16.70
C GLY A 130 -15.99 5.35 -15.45
N TYR A 131 -16.60 6.50 -15.19
CA TYR A 131 -17.51 6.70 -14.08
C TYR A 131 -18.69 7.56 -14.52
N ASP A 132 -19.88 7.26 -14.03
CA ASP A 132 -21.08 8.07 -14.20
C ASP A 132 -21.57 8.55 -12.83
N GLY A 133 -21.83 9.86 -12.69
CA GLY A 133 -22.44 10.44 -11.49
C GLY A 133 -23.88 10.83 -11.77
N VAL A 134 -24.84 10.21 -11.08
CA VAL A 134 -26.27 10.51 -11.23
C VAL A 134 -26.95 10.46 -9.86
N ASN A 135 -27.71 11.51 -9.51
CA ASN A 135 -28.52 11.56 -8.28
C ASN A 135 -27.76 11.16 -6.99
N ASP A 136 -26.60 11.77 -6.74
CA ASP A 136 -25.72 11.50 -5.58
C ASP A 136 -25.12 10.07 -5.53
N GLU A 137 -25.28 9.29 -6.59
CA GLU A 137 -24.62 7.99 -6.77
C GLU A 137 -23.47 8.11 -7.76
N VAL A 138 -22.39 7.35 -7.52
CA VAL A 138 -21.26 7.22 -8.44
C VAL A 138 -21.18 5.78 -8.91
N TRP A 139 -21.20 5.57 -10.21
CA TRP A 139 -21.11 4.25 -10.82
C TRP A 139 -19.76 4.07 -11.49
N ALA A 140 -18.98 3.08 -11.07
CA ALA A 140 -17.77 2.67 -11.78
C ALA A 140 -18.15 1.72 -12.93
N ILE A 141 -17.67 1.99 -14.13
CA ILE A 141 -17.95 1.22 -15.35
C ILE A 141 -16.73 0.38 -15.70
N PHE A 142 -16.93 -0.91 -15.98
CA PHE A 142 -15.85 -1.84 -16.29
C PHE A 142 -15.89 -2.32 -17.74
N LYS A 143 -14.71 -2.67 -18.27
CA LYS A 143 -14.53 -3.12 -19.66
C LYS A 143 -15.35 -4.37 -20.01
N ASP A 144 -15.65 -5.21 -19.02
CA ASP A 144 -16.48 -6.40 -19.18
C ASP A 144 -17.99 -6.09 -19.27
N GLY A 145 -18.37 -4.81 -19.21
CA GLY A 145 -19.76 -4.33 -19.28
C GLY A 145 -20.46 -4.24 -17.92
N THR A 146 -19.83 -4.73 -16.85
CA THR A 146 -20.38 -4.62 -15.49
C THR A 146 -20.23 -3.20 -14.94
N ARG A 147 -21.03 -2.88 -13.91
CA ARG A 147 -20.97 -1.60 -13.19
C ARG A 147 -21.12 -1.84 -11.69
N GLU A 148 -20.38 -1.08 -10.89
CA GLU A 148 -20.44 -1.13 -9.43
C GLU A 148 -20.82 0.23 -8.87
N LYS A 149 -21.61 0.23 -7.79
CA LYS A 149 -22.21 1.44 -7.22
C LYS A 149 -21.50 1.90 -5.95
N GLY A 150 -21.04 3.15 -5.95
CA GLY A 150 -20.66 3.92 -4.77
C GLY A 150 -21.79 4.87 -4.37
N ILE A 151 -22.02 5.01 -3.08
CA ILE A 151 -23.05 5.90 -2.50
C ILE A 151 -22.33 6.85 -1.55
N TYR A 152 -22.63 8.15 -1.63
CA TYR A 152 -22.11 9.18 -0.73
C TYR A 152 -23.02 9.40 0.49
#